data_AF-A0A0F6YHR7-F1
#
_entry.id   AF-A0A0F6YHR7-F1
#
_cell.length_a   1.000
_cell.length_b   1.000
_cell.length_c   1.000
_cell.angle_alpha   90.00
_cell.angle_beta   90.00
_cell.angle_gamma   90.00
#
_symmetry.space_group_name_H-M   'P 1'
#
loop_
_entity.id
_entity.type
_entity.pdbx_description
1 polymer ?
#
loop_
_entity_poly.entity_id
_entity_poly.type
_entity_poly.pdbx_seq_one_letter_code
_entity_poly.pdbx_strand_id
1 'polypeptide(L)'
;MLGAAFVRPSPRAHALVAALPLALWLVFHLWEQWSVFGGRDAWIARMASTSRGPLAIAIELVVIAALVAWAALTVRALVRREPLPGAAREDDAGIVRAIGRLAPFASLASIVFLVIHVATMWAPKLAGADLVAQWVTLTHALGRPEVLVLHALGLTVIALQLVTSIPAALEALGLVRTERARRSSMLVAATLALCVWLLAAQLVGWLGTGVGTFWAISVVE
;
A
#
# COMPACT_ATOMS: atom_id res chain seq x y z
N MET A 1 -38.76 14.68 6.69
CA MET A 1 -37.59 13.81 7.00
C MET A 1 -37.38 12.87 5.83
N LEU A 2 -36.54 13.25 4.87
CA LEU A 2 -36.16 12.37 3.76
C LEU A 2 -35.08 11.43 4.28
N GLY A 3 -35.50 10.22 4.69
CA GLY A 3 -34.57 9.14 5.00
C GLY A 3 -33.87 8.71 3.73
N ALA A 4 -32.71 9.29 3.42
CA ALA A 4 -31.86 8.82 2.35
C ALA A 4 -31.51 7.35 2.65
N ALA A 5 -32.07 6.43 1.86
CA ALA A 5 -31.72 5.03 1.94
C ALA A 5 -30.25 4.90 1.53
N PHE A 6 -29.36 4.88 2.52
CA PHE A 6 -27.95 4.62 2.29
C PHE A 6 -27.81 3.21 1.70
N VAL A 7 -27.57 3.17 0.38
CA VAL A 7 -27.29 1.94 -0.36
C VAL A 7 -26.16 1.22 0.37
N ARG A 8 -26.43 -0.01 0.84
CA ARG A 8 -25.38 -0.84 1.45
C ARG A 8 -24.34 -1.14 0.37
N PRO A 9 -23.08 -0.67 0.51
CA PRO A 9 -22.05 -1.02 -0.45
C PRO A 9 -21.89 -2.54 -0.47
N SER A 10 -21.75 -3.11 -1.66
CA SER A 10 -21.64 -4.56 -1.81
C SER A 10 -20.32 -5.04 -1.19
N PRO A 11 -20.29 -6.22 -0.53
CA PRO A 11 -19.04 -6.82 -0.06
C PRO A 11 -17.99 -6.97 -1.16
N ARG A 12 -18.45 -7.19 -2.41
CA ARG A 12 -17.60 -7.21 -3.61
C ARG A 12 -16.89 -5.88 -3.83
N ALA A 13 -17.61 -4.76 -3.78
CA ALA A 13 -17.00 -3.43 -3.95
C ALA A 13 -15.95 -3.15 -2.87
N HIS A 14 -16.23 -3.52 -1.61
CA HIS A 14 -15.26 -3.36 -0.52
C HIS A 14 -13.99 -4.17 -0.78
N ALA A 15 -14.11 -5.45 -1.16
CA ALA A 15 -12.95 -6.28 -1.47
C ALA A 15 -12.10 -5.72 -2.63
N LEU A 16 -12.73 -5.23 -3.70
CA LEU A 16 -12.04 -4.64 -4.85
C LEU A 16 -11.32 -3.34 -4.47
N VAL A 17 -11.99 -2.45 -3.72
CA VAL A 17 -11.44 -1.16 -3.29
C VAL A 17 -10.31 -1.33 -2.27
N ALA A 18 -10.38 -2.37 -1.43
CA ALA A 18 -9.34 -2.67 -0.42
C ALA A 18 -8.05 -3.29 -1.02
N ALA A 19 -8.10 -3.78 -2.26
CA ALA A 19 -6.99 -4.51 -2.88
C ALA A 19 -6.44 -3.83 -4.13
N LEU A 20 -7.27 -3.56 -5.13
CA LEU A 20 -6.80 -3.18 -6.47
C LEU A 20 -6.10 -1.82 -6.49
N PRO A 21 -6.67 -0.74 -5.92
CA PRO A 21 -6.02 0.56 -5.93
C PRO A 21 -4.66 0.51 -5.23
N LEU A 22 -4.60 -0.15 -4.06
CA LEU A 22 -3.37 -0.28 -3.29
C LEU A 22 -2.31 -1.10 -4.05
N ALA A 23 -2.67 -2.25 -4.61
CA ALA A 23 -1.74 -3.11 -5.33
C ALA A 23 -1.18 -2.42 -6.59
N LEU A 24 -2.05 -1.80 -7.39
CA LEU A 24 -1.63 -1.07 -8.60
C LEU A 24 -0.76 0.13 -8.25
N TRP A 25 -1.17 0.92 -7.25
CA TRP A 25 -0.39 2.08 -6.80
C TRP A 25 0.96 1.65 -6.26
N LEU A 26 1.04 0.58 -5.47
CA LEU A 26 2.30 0.13 -4.88
C LEU A 26 3.31 -0.35 -5.94
N VAL A 27 2.84 -1.04 -6.99
CA VAL A 27 3.71 -1.43 -8.12
C VAL A 27 4.22 -0.20 -8.86
N PHE A 28 3.33 0.74 -9.19
CA PHE A 28 3.72 1.99 -9.84
C PHE A 28 4.70 2.79 -8.98
N HIS A 29 4.39 2.94 -7.69
CA HIS A 29 5.19 3.69 -6.74
C HIS A 29 6.58 3.07 -6.58
N LEU A 30 6.67 1.74 -6.47
CA LEU A 30 7.95 1.06 -6.40
C LEU A 30 8.78 1.26 -7.67
N TRP A 31 8.15 1.17 -8.85
CA TRP A 31 8.82 1.42 -10.14
C TRP A 31 9.30 2.88 -10.27
N GLU A 32 8.48 3.84 -9.88
CA GLU A 32 8.82 5.27 -9.90
C GLU A 32 10.02 5.53 -8.97
N GLN A 33 9.93 5.06 -7.73
CA GLN A 33 10.98 5.25 -6.74
C GLN A 33 12.24 4.43 -7.03
N TRP A 34 12.18 3.40 -7.88
CA TRP A 34 13.38 2.63 -8.26
C TRP A 34 14.47 3.49 -8.91
N SER A 35 14.09 4.64 -9.48
CA SER A 35 15.02 5.62 -10.04
C SER A 35 16.02 6.21 -9.03
N VAL A 36 15.78 6.11 -7.72
CA VAL A 36 16.71 6.60 -6.68
C VAL A 36 18.07 5.89 -6.73
N PHE A 37 18.12 4.67 -7.26
CA PHE A 37 19.38 3.93 -7.41
C PHE A 37 20.27 4.52 -8.52
N GLY A 38 19.69 5.28 -9.45
CA GLY A 38 20.44 6.10 -10.41
C GLY A 38 20.87 7.46 -9.85
N GLY A 39 20.68 7.69 -8.54
CA GLY A 39 21.01 8.94 -7.88
C GLY A 39 19.93 10.02 -7.99
N ARG A 40 20.25 11.21 -7.45
CA ARG A 40 19.31 12.33 -7.33
C ARG A 40 18.73 12.75 -8.67
N ASP A 41 19.57 12.93 -9.68
CA ASP A 41 19.14 13.55 -10.93
C ASP A 41 18.27 12.58 -11.76
N ALA A 42 18.56 11.28 -11.71
CA ALA A 42 17.69 10.24 -12.29
C ALA A 42 16.32 10.20 -11.62
N TRP A 43 16.28 10.33 -10.29
CA TRP A 43 15.02 10.42 -9.55
C TRP A 43 14.24 11.70 -9.88
N ILE A 44 14.90 12.86 -9.93
CA ILE A 44 14.27 14.13 -10.31
C ILE A 44 13.68 14.02 -11.71
N ALA A 45 14.42 13.47 -12.67
CA ALA A 45 13.93 13.26 -14.04
C ALA A 45 12.70 12.35 -14.07
N ARG A 46 12.70 11.25 -13.30
CA ARG A 46 11.55 10.35 -13.16
C ARG A 46 10.34 11.10 -12.59
N MET A 47 10.48 11.72 -11.42
CA MET A 47 9.40 12.44 -10.74
C MET A 47 8.84 13.61 -11.57
N ALA A 48 9.69 14.27 -12.35
CA ALA A 48 9.25 15.32 -13.27
C ALA A 48 8.35 14.76 -14.39
N SER A 49 8.57 13.51 -14.81
CA SER A 49 7.76 12.85 -15.85
C SER A 49 6.49 12.17 -15.32
N THR A 50 6.47 11.78 -14.03
CA THR A 50 5.40 10.93 -13.48
C THR A 50 4.53 11.62 -12.43
N SER A 51 5.09 12.57 -11.68
CA SER A 51 4.42 13.16 -10.50
C SER A 51 4.21 14.69 -10.62
N ARG A 52 4.50 15.27 -11.80
CA ARG A 52 4.26 16.68 -12.12
C ARG A 52 3.19 16.86 -13.19
N GLY A 53 2.50 18.00 -13.12
CA GLY A 53 1.46 18.40 -14.07
C GLY A 53 0.05 17.96 -13.67
N PRO A 54 -0.97 18.47 -14.37
CA PRO A 54 -2.38 18.26 -14.00
C PRO A 54 -2.81 16.79 -14.08
N LEU A 55 -2.28 16.02 -15.04
CA LEU A 55 -2.60 14.60 -15.17
C LEU A 55 -2.07 13.77 -13.99
N ALA A 56 -0.82 14.00 -13.58
CA ALA A 56 -0.24 13.32 -12.43
C ALA A 56 -1.02 13.62 -11.15
N ILE A 57 -1.37 14.89 -10.91
CA ILE A 57 -2.21 15.30 -9.77
C ILE A 57 -3.57 14.61 -9.83
N ALA A 58 -4.22 14.54 -11.01
CA ALA A 58 -5.50 13.86 -11.16
C ALA A 58 -5.40 12.36 -10.82
N ILE A 59 -4.34 11.67 -11.28
CA ILE A 59 -4.10 10.26 -10.97
C ILE A 59 -3.90 10.06 -9.46
N GLU A 60 -3.07 10.89 -8.83
CA GLU A 60 -2.84 10.81 -7.39
C GLU A 60 -4.14 11.06 -6.59
N LEU A 61 -4.97 12.01 -7.02
CA LEU A 61 -6.27 12.28 -6.39
C LEU A 61 -7.24 11.10 -6.52
N VAL A 62 -7.25 10.39 -7.66
CA VAL A 62 -8.04 9.16 -7.83
C VAL A 62 -7.58 8.08 -6.86
N VAL A 63 -6.27 7.92 -6.67
CA VAL A 63 -5.70 6.97 -5.72
C VAL A 63 -6.08 7.35 -4.29
N ILE A 64 -5.94 8.62 -3.92
CA ILE A 64 -6.35 9.12 -2.60
C ILE A 64 -7.85 8.90 -2.36
N ALA A 65 -8.69 9.18 -3.35
CA ALA A 65 -10.13 8.94 -3.25
C ALA A 65 -10.42 7.46 -3.03
N ALA A 66 -9.70 6.55 -3.68
CA ALA A 66 -9.83 5.11 -3.48
C ALA A 66 -9.38 4.69 -2.06
N LEU A 67 -8.29 5.27 -1.53
CA LEU A 67 -7.83 5.04 -0.16
C LEU A 67 -8.85 5.55 0.87
N VAL A 68 -9.44 6.72 0.66
CA VAL A 68 -10.50 7.27 1.50
C VAL A 68 -11.74 6.38 1.46
N ALA A 69 -12.14 5.92 0.28
CA ALA A 69 -13.26 4.98 0.13
C ALA A 69 -12.98 3.67 0.87
N TRP A 70 -11.78 3.10 0.74
CA TRP A 70 -11.38 1.90 1.48
C TRP A 70 -11.43 2.13 3.01
N ALA A 71 -10.89 3.24 3.50
CA ALA A 71 -10.92 3.57 4.92
C ALA A 71 -12.35 3.72 5.45
N ALA A 72 -13.21 4.44 4.72
CA ALA A 72 -14.62 4.60 5.09
C ALA A 72 -15.38 3.27 5.11
N LEU A 73 -15.14 2.40 4.12
CA LEU A 73 -15.75 1.07 4.08
C LEU A 73 -15.26 0.17 5.22
N THR A 74 -13.97 0.23 5.56
CA THR A 74 -13.38 -0.52 6.67
C THR A 74 -13.98 -0.07 8.01
N VAL A 75 -14.01 1.24 8.27
CA VAL A 75 -14.60 1.81 9.51
C VAL A 75 -16.09 1.45 9.60
N ARG A 76 -16.84 1.62 8.52
CA ARG A 76 -18.27 1.25 8.47
C ARG A 76 -18.46 -0.23 8.80
N ALA A 77 -17.67 -1.12 8.20
CA ALA A 77 -17.77 -2.54 8.43
C ALA A 77 -17.48 -2.89 9.90
N LEU A 78 -16.45 -2.30 10.50
CA LEU A 78 -16.13 -2.49 11.91
C LEU A 78 -17.26 -2.01 12.84
N VAL A 79 -17.79 -0.80 12.61
CA VAL A 79 -18.90 -0.24 13.39
C VAL A 79 -20.15 -1.11 13.29
N ARG A 80 -20.43 -1.65 12.10
CA ARG A 80 -21.59 -2.52 11.84
C ARG A 80 -21.34 -3.99 12.13
N ARG A 81 -20.13 -4.36 12.59
CA ARG A 81 -19.70 -5.75 12.77
C ARG A 81 -19.89 -6.61 11.50
N GLU A 82 -19.72 -6.00 10.34
CA GLU A 82 -19.70 -6.68 9.04
C GLU A 82 -18.31 -7.31 8.82
N PRO A 83 -18.21 -8.46 8.14
CA PRO A 83 -16.94 -9.09 7.84
C PRO A 83 -16.08 -8.21 6.93
N LEU A 84 -14.79 -8.07 7.26
CA LEU A 84 -13.82 -7.36 6.43
C LEU A 84 -13.29 -8.25 5.29
N PRO A 85 -12.86 -7.66 4.16
CA PRO A 85 -12.18 -8.40 3.10
C PRO A 85 -10.98 -9.18 3.65
N GLY A 86 -10.92 -10.47 3.34
CA GLY A 86 -9.84 -11.36 3.79
C GLY A 86 -9.95 -11.85 5.23
N ALA A 87 -10.97 -11.42 6.00
CA ALA A 87 -11.19 -11.92 7.34
C ALA A 87 -11.46 -13.43 7.36
N ALA A 88 -11.02 -14.09 8.43
CA ALA A 88 -11.24 -15.53 8.63
C ALA A 88 -12.73 -15.87 8.65
N ARG A 89 -13.10 -16.97 7.99
CA ARG A 89 -14.45 -17.55 7.98
C ARG A 89 -14.52 -18.75 8.92
N GLU A 90 -15.75 -19.18 9.24
CA GLU A 90 -16.01 -20.29 10.15
C GLU A 90 -15.46 -21.63 9.63
N ASP A 91 -15.44 -21.80 8.30
CA ASP A 91 -14.98 -23.00 7.59
C ASP A 91 -13.48 -23.00 7.28
N ASP A 92 -12.78 -21.87 7.45
CA ASP A 92 -11.34 -21.77 7.17
C ASP A 92 -10.53 -22.67 8.09
N ALA A 93 -9.40 -23.23 7.64
CA ALA A 93 -8.52 -24.01 8.50
C ALA A 93 -7.05 -23.65 8.31
N GLY A 94 -6.22 -24.04 9.29
CA GLY A 94 -4.76 -23.88 9.24
C GLY A 94 -4.31 -22.45 8.95
N ILE A 95 -3.41 -22.32 7.97
CA ILE A 95 -2.77 -21.03 7.64
C ILE A 95 -3.76 -19.98 7.11
N VAL A 96 -4.82 -20.39 6.39
CA VAL A 96 -5.84 -19.47 5.85
C VAL A 96 -6.59 -18.79 7.00
N ARG A 97 -7.00 -19.57 8.00
CA ARG A 97 -7.64 -19.04 9.21
C ARG A 97 -6.68 -18.14 10.00
N ALA A 98 -5.42 -18.56 10.16
CA ALA A 98 -4.43 -17.80 10.91
C ALA A 98 -4.19 -16.41 10.28
N ILE A 99 -3.97 -16.36 8.97
CA ILE A 99 -3.78 -15.10 8.22
C ILE A 99 -5.07 -14.27 8.23
N GLY A 100 -6.24 -14.90 8.02
CA GLY A 100 -7.51 -14.19 8.00
C GLY A 100 -7.88 -13.54 9.34
N ARG A 101 -7.39 -14.06 10.47
CA ARG A 101 -7.54 -13.42 11.79
C ARG A 101 -6.76 -12.10 11.89
N LEU A 102 -5.72 -11.92 11.09
CA LEU A 102 -4.91 -10.71 11.06
C LEU A 102 -5.49 -9.63 10.13
N ALA A 103 -6.44 -9.96 9.26
CA ALA A 103 -6.97 -9.01 8.26
C ALA A 103 -7.53 -7.70 8.85
N PRO A 104 -8.29 -7.71 9.98
CA PRO A 104 -8.75 -6.46 10.57
C PRO A 104 -7.60 -5.55 11.04
N PHE A 105 -6.59 -6.15 11.68
CA PHE A 105 -5.40 -5.44 12.11
C PHE A 105 -4.61 -4.91 10.90
N ALA A 106 -4.37 -5.76 9.89
CA ALA A 106 -3.66 -5.39 8.68
C ALA A 106 -4.31 -4.21 7.96
N SER A 107 -5.64 -4.23 7.81
CA SER A 107 -6.39 -3.16 7.15
C SER A 107 -6.29 -1.84 7.93
N LEU A 108 -6.56 -1.87 9.25
CA LEU A 108 -6.50 -0.67 10.08
C LEU A 108 -5.09 -0.09 10.18
N ALA A 109 -4.09 -0.93 10.45
CA ALA A 109 -2.70 -0.48 10.57
C ALA A 109 -2.18 0.06 9.23
N SER A 110 -2.56 -0.55 8.11
CA SER A 110 -2.24 -0.04 6.77
C SER A 110 -2.88 1.31 6.50
N ILE A 111 -4.16 1.50 6.85
CA ILE A 111 -4.83 2.80 6.70
C ILE A 111 -4.12 3.88 7.51
N VAL A 112 -3.79 3.61 8.78
CA VAL A 112 -3.07 4.55 9.64
C VAL A 112 -1.71 4.89 9.05
N PHE A 113 -0.94 3.88 8.64
CA PHE A 113 0.36 4.08 8.00
C PHE A 113 0.24 4.91 6.72
N LEU A 114 -0.72 4.60 5.84
CA LEU A 114 -0.91 5.32 4.57
C LEU A 114 -1.33 6.76 4.79
N VAL A 115 -2.17 7.05 5.80
CA VAL A 115 -2.50 8.44 6.16
C VAL A 115 -1.25 9.21 6.56
N ILE A 116 -0.40 8.64 7.42
CA ILE A 116 0.84 9.27 7.86
C ILE A 116 1.82 9.44 6.69
N HIS A 117 2.01 8.39 5.90
CA HIS A 117 2.93 8.37 4.76
C HIS A 117 2.52 9.39 3.69
N VAL A 118 1.25 9.36 3.26
CA VAL A 118 0.72 10.30 2.27
C VAL A 118 0.80 11.74 2.80
N ALA A 119 0.36 12.00 4.04
CA ALA A 119 0.42 13.35 4.61
C ALA A 119 1.85 13.90 4.66
N THR A 120 2.82 13.07 5.05
CA THR A 120 4.23 13.47 5.14
C THR A 120 4.83 13.78 3.76
N MET A 121 4.49 13.00 2.74
CA MET A 121 5.01 13.19 1.38
C MET A 121 4.29 14.29 0.61
N TRP A 122 2.98 14.48 0.84
CA TRP A 122 2.20 15.53 0.18
C TRP A 122 2.38 16.91 0.82
N ALA A 123 2.65 17.01 2.12
CA ALA A 123 2.79 18.31 2.77
C ALA A 123 3.83 19.23 2.10
N PRO A 124 5.06 18.78 1.76
CA PRO A 124 6.01 19.60 1.01
C PRO A 124 5.52 19.96 -0.39
N LYS A 125 4.86 19.02 -1.10
CA LYS A 125 4.30 19.24 -2.44
C LYS A 125 3.23 20.33 -2.43
N LEU A 126 2.33 20.30 -1.45
CA LEU A 126 1.28 21.30 -1.25
C LEU A 126 1.85 22.66 -0.81
N ALA A 127 2.98 22.65 -0.10
CA ALA A 127 3.73 23.86 0.25
C ALA A 127 4.54 24.44 -0.92
N GLY A 128 4.50 23.82 -2.11
CA GLY A 128 5.19 24.30 -3.31
C GLY A 128 6.66 23.91 -3.40
N ALA A 129 7.12 22.92 -2.63
CA ALA A 129 8.51 22.44 -2.69
C ALA A 129 8.84 21.91 -4.10
N ASP A 130 9.96 22.36 -4.66
CA ASP A 130 10.49 21.78 -5.89
C ASP A 130 11.02 20.34 -5.67
N LEU A 131 11.39 19.66 -6.75
CA LEU A 131 11.85 18.27 -6.66
C LEU A 131 13.18 18.13 -5.92
N VAL A 132 14.05 19.15 -5.92
CA VAL A 132 15.31 19.11 -5.17
C VAL A 132 15.02 19.18 -3.67
N ALA A 133 14.14 20.08 -3.25
CA ALA A 133 13.68 20.19 -1.88
C ALA A 133 12.96 18.92 -1.41
N GLN A 134 12.14 18.30 -2.28
CA GLN A 134 11.49 17.02 -1.99
C GLN A 134 12.51 15.89 -1.82
N TRP A 135 13.53 15.81 -2.68
CA TRP A 135 14.62 14.84 -2.53
C TRP A 135 15.33 14.97 -1.19
N VAL A 136 15.75 16.19 -0.83
CA VAL A 136 16.42 16.47 0.45
C VAL A 136 15.53 16.11 1.63
N THR A 137 14.24 16.43 1.55
CA THR A 137 13.27 16.09 2.61
C THR A 137 13.15 14.58 2.76
N LEU A 138 13.05 13.85 1.64
CA LEU A 138 12.92 12.39 1.62
C LEU A 138 14.15 11.71 2.24
N THR A 139 15.35 12.04 1.78
CA THR A 139 16.59 11.41 2.27
C THR A 139 16.87 11.78 3.72
N HIS A 140 16.66 13.03 4.11
CA HIS A 140 16.83 13.45 5.51
C HIS A 140 15.81 12.79 6.44
N ALA A 141 14.54 12.68 6.02
CA ALA A 141 13.53 12.01 6.82
C ALA A 141 13.84 10.52 6.98
N LEU A 142 14.21 9.82 5.90
CA LEU A 142 14.55 8.41 5.94
C LEU A 142 15.89 8.12 6.61
N GLY A 143 16.77 9.11 6.79
CA GLY A 143 17.98 8.98 7.62
C GLY A 143 17.68 8.93 9.13
N ARG A 144 16.45 9.25 9.55
CA ARG A 144 16.06 9.23 10.97
C ARG A 144 15.61 7.83 11.41
N PRO A 145 16.18 7.26 12.49
CA PRO A 145 15.84 5.90 12.95
C PRO A 145 14.34 5.68 13.20
N GLU A 146 13.66 6.65 13.79
CA GLU A 146 12.22 6.56 14.09
C GLU A 146 11.36 6.50 12.82
N VAL A 147 11.79 7.17 11.75
CA VAL A 147 11.10 7.14 10.45
C VAL A 147 11.37 5.81 9.74
N LEU A 148 12.58 5.27 9.84
CA LEU A 148 12.90 3.93 9.33
C LEU A 148 12.07 2.84 10.02
N VAL A 149 11.95 2.89 11.35
CA VAL A 149 11.10 1.97 12.11
C VAL A 149 9.64 2.08 11.66
N LEU A 150 9.12 3.30 11.52
CA LEU A 150 7.77 3.53 11.01
C LEU A 150 7.58 2.91 9.62
N HIS A 151 8.54 3.07 8.70
CA HIS A 151 8.46 2.49 7.37
C HIS A 151 8.61 0.97 7.39
N ALA A 152 9.47 0.40 8.23
CA ALA A 152 9.59 -1.04 8.38
C ALA A 152 8.28 -1.69 8.86
N LEU A 153 7.63 -1.08 9.86
CA LEU A 153 6.31 -1.51 10.35
C LEU A 153 5.24 -1.29 9.27
N GLY A 154 5.23 -0.13 8.63
CA GLY A 154 4.32 0.24 7.55
C GLY A 154 4.35 -0.73 6.37
N LEU A 155 5.55 -1.02 5.86
CA LEU A 155 5.77 -1.98 4.79
C LEU A 155 5.29 -3.38 5.19
N THR A 156 5.53 -3.78 6.44
CA THR A 156 5.09 -5.09 6.95
C THR A 156 3.56 -5.20 6.98
N VAL A 157 2.86 -4.17 7.47
CA VAL A 157 1.39 -4.19 7.52
C VAL A 157 0.78 -4.08 6.13
N ILE A 158 1.39 -3.32 5.21
CA ILE A 158 0.97 -3.25 3.80
C ILE A 158 1.15 -4.60 3.11
N ALA A 159 2.28 -5.28 3.33
CA ALA A 159 2.51 -6.62 2.80
C ALA A 159 1.43 -7.58 3.31
N LEU A 160 1.17 -7.59 4.62
CA LEU A 160 0.11 -8.40 5.22
C LEU A 160 -1.28 -8.07 4.64
N GLN A 161 -1.58 -6.78 4.43
CA GLN A 161 -2.82 -6.33 3.81
C GLN A 161 -2.98 -6.90 2.39
N LEU A 162 -1.92 -6.94 1.58
CA LEU A 162 -1.97 -7.55 0.23
C LEU A 162 -2.27 -9.05 0.32
N VAL A 163 -1.63 -9.77 1.26
CA VAL A 163 -1.88 -11.20 1.46
C VAL A 163 -3.34 -11.48 1.80
N THR A 164 -3.97 -10.61 2.59
CA THR A 164 -5.38 -10.77 2.97
C THR A 164 -6.37 -10.27 1.91
N SER A 165 -6.06 -9.16 1.22
CA SER A 165 -7.02 -8.49 0.35
C SER A 165 -7.03 -9.00 -1.09
N ILE A 166 -5.88 -9.43 -1.65
CA ILE A 166 -5.81 -9.93 -3.03
C ILE A 166 -6.68 -11.19 -3.20
N PRO A 167 -6.59 -12.23 -2.34
CA PRO A 167 -7.48 -13.38 -2.45
C PRO A 167 -8.96 -12.99 -2.37
N ALA A 168 -9.33 -12.07 -1.47
CA ALA A 168 -10.70 -11.59 -1.32
C ALA A 168 -11.20 -10.84 -2.58
N ALA A 169 -10.34 -10.06 -3.23
CA ALA A 169 -10.67 -9.40 -4.49
C ALA A 169 -10.85 -10.41 -5.64
N LEU A 170 -9.99 -11.42 -5.72
CA LEU A 170 -10.12 -12.50 -6.73
C LEU A 170 -11.39 -13.32 -6.51
N GLU A 171 -11.80 -13.56 -5.27
CA GLU A 171 -13.10 -14.15 -4.93
C GLU A 171 -14.27 -13.23 -5.33
N ALA A 172 -14.16 -11.93 -5.07
CA ALA A 172 -15.18 -10.95 -5.46
C ALA A 172 -15.38 -10.88 -6.98
N LEU A 173 -14.31 -11.11 -7.75
CA LEU A 173 -14.34 -11.26 -9.22
C LEU A 173 -14.82 -12.64 -9.69
N GLY A 174 -15.00 -13.59 -8.78
CA GLY A 174 -15.41 -14.97 -9.09
C GLY A 174 -14.31 -15.82 -9.73
N LEU A 175 -13.04 -15.40 -9.63
CA LEU A 175 -11.85 -16.13 -10.12
C LEU A 175 -11.40 -17.21 -9.13
N VAL A 176 -11.66 -17.00 -7.84
CA VAL A 176 -11.42 -17.98 -6.77
C VAL A 176 -12.78 -18.43 -6.22
N ARG A 177 -13.04 -19.74 -6.27
CA ARG A 177 -14.34 -20.33 -5.87
C ARG A 177 -14.24 -21.51 -4.90
N THR A 178 -13.04 -22.05 -4.72
CA THR A 178 -12.80 -23.25 -3.89
C THR A 178 -11.74 -22.94 -2.84
N GLU A 179 -11.76 -23.67 -1.73
CA GLU A 179 -10.77 -23.50 -0.66
C GLU A 179 -9.34 -23.75 -1.16
N ARG A 180 -9.15 -24.73 -2.06
CA ARG A 180 -7.87 -24.97 -2.72
C ARG A 180 -7.41 -23.76 -3.54
N ALA A 181 -8.31 -23.17 -4.34
CA ALA A 181 -7.98 -21.99 -5.13
C ALA A 181 -7.66 -20.77 -4.25
N ARG A 182 -8.36 -20.62 -3.11
CA ARG A 182 -8.11 -19.57 -2.13
C ARG A 182 -6.77 -19.72 -1.44
N ARG A 183 -6.42 -20.95 -1.02
CA ARG A 183 -5.10 -21.25 -0.47
C ARG A 183 -4.00 -20.94 -1.48
N SER A 184 -4.16 -21.35 -2.74
CA SER A 184 -3.21 -21.04 -3.80
C SER A 184 -3.08 -19.55 -4.06
N SER A 185 -4.19 -18.81 -4.12
CA SER A 185 -4.16 -17.35 -4.33
C SER A 185 -3.52 -16.62 -3.15
N MET A 186 -3.72 -17.10 -1.93
CA MET A 186 -3.05 -16.58 -0.74
C MET A 186 -1.54 -16.83 -0.77
N LEU A 187 -1.09 -18.01 -1.21
CA LEU A 187 0.34 -18.28 -1.40
C LEU A 187 0.96 -17.37 -2.46
N VAL A 188 0.28 -17.18 -3.60
CA VAL A 188 0.74 -16.26 -4.64
C VAL A 188 0.79 -14.82 -4.11
N ALA A 189 -0.26 -14.37 -3.40
CA ALA A 189 -0.29 -13.05 -2.78
C ALA A 189 0.82 -12.87 -1.73
N ALA A 190 1.12 -13.90 -0.93
CA ALA A 190 2.22 -13.90 0.02
C ALA A 190 3.58 -13.78 -0.66
N THR A 191 3.82 -14.51 -1.75
CA THR A 191 5.05 -14.39 -2.53
C THR A 191 5.19 -13.00 -3.13
N LEU A 192 4.13 -12.46 -3.73
CA LEU A 192 4.14 -11.10 -4.30
C LEU A 192 4.37 -10.04 -3.22
N ALA A 193 3.69 -10.16 -2.08
CA ALA A 193 3.86 -9.25 -0.95
C ALA A 193 5.28 -9.31 -0.39
N LEU A 194 5.89 -10.49 -0.30
CA LEU A 194 7.28 -10.66 0.13
C LEU A 194 8.25 -10.01 -0.87
N CYS A 195 8.07 -10.20 -2.17
CA CYS A 195 8.89 -9.54 -3.18
C CYS A 195 8.79 -8.01 -3.07
N VAL A 196 7.58 -7.48 -2.98
CA VAL A 196 7.36 -6.03 -2.82
C VAL A 196 7.97 -5.52 -1.52
N TRP A 197 7.81 -6.25 -0.41
CA TRP A 197 8.40 -5.90 0.88
C TRP A 197 9.93 -5.84 0.80
N LEU A 198 10.58 -6.85 0.20
CA LEU A 198 12.04 -6.88 0.03
C LEU A 198 12.54 -5.70 -0.81
N LEU A 199 11.89 -5.44 -1.95
CA LEU A 199 12.28 -4.35 -2.85
C LEU A 199 12.06 -2.98 -2.19
N ALA A 200 10.94 -2.78 -1.50
CA ALA A 200 10.64 -1.53 -0.80
C ALA A 200 11.55 -1.32 0.44
N ALA A 201 11.86 -2.38 1.19
CA ALA A 201 12.79 -2.30 2.29
C ALA A 201 14.22 -2.01 1.80
N GLN A 202 14.63 -2.57 0.66
CA GLN A 202 15.90 -2.23 0.04
C GLN A 202 15.95 -0.75 -0.37
N LEU A 203 14.88 -0.25 -1.00
CA LEU A 203 14.72 1.15 -1.39
C LEU A 203 14.81 2.10 -0.19
N VAL A 204 14.06 1.83 0.87
CA VAL A 204 14.05 2.64 2.10
C VAL A 204 15.42 2.62 2.79
N GLY A 205 16.05 1.45 2.88
CA GLY A 205 17.40 1.34 3.44
C GLY A 205 18.43 2.12 2.64
N TRP A 206 18.35 2.08 1.30
CA TRP A 206 19.22 2.87 0.45
C TRP A 206 19.04 4.37 0.67
N LEU A 207 17.80 4.86 0.66
CA LEU A 207 17.52 6.27 0.90
C LEU A 207 17.93 6.75 2.29
N GLY A 208 17.84 5.89 3.31
CA GLY A 208 18.21 6.23 4.68
C GLY A 208 19.70 6.10 5.01
N THR A 209 20.42 5.17 4.37
CA THR A 209 21.81 4.83 4.75
C THR A 209 22.84 5.01 3.64
N GLY A 210 22.40 5.12 2.39
CA GLY A 210 23.29 5.12 1.22
C GLY A 210 23.91 3.75 0.89
N VAL A 211 23.52 2.67 1.56
CA VAL A 211 24.05 1.30 1.32
C VAL A 211 22.96 0.35 0.86
N GLY A 212 21.79 0.37 1.50
CA GLY A 212 20.73 -0.62 1.29
C GLY A 212 20.43 -1.40 2.58
N THR A 213 19.39 -2.24 2.57
CA THR A 213 19.01 -3.04 3.74
C THR A 213 19.60 -4.44 3.70
N PHE A 214 19.52 -5.11 2.54
CA PHE A 214 19.91 -6.53 2.42
C PHE A 214 21.21 -6.72 1.65
N TRP A 215 21.49 -5.85 0.69
CA TRP A 215 22.73 -5.87 -0.09
C TRP A 215 23.20 -4.44 -0.37
N ALA A 216 24.50 -4.26 -0.50
CA ALA A 216 25.08 -3.00 -0.93
C ALA A 216 24.76 -2.75 -2.42
N ILE A 217 24.42 -1.52 -2.77
CA ILE A 217 24.24 -1.11 -4.17
C ILE A 217 25.45 -0.30 -4.59
N SER A 218 26.24 -0.86 -5.50
CA SER A 218 27.29 -0.14 -6.20
C SER A 218 26.62 0.66 -7.33
N VAL A 219 26.60 1.98 -7.21
CA VAL A 219 26.26 2.84 -8.35
C VAL A 219 27.42 2.72 -9.33
N VAL A 220 27.13 2.21 -10.53
CA VAL A 220 28.10 2.26 -11.64
C VAL A 220 28.05 3.70 -12.14
N GLU A 221 29.10 4.46 -11.84
CA GLU A 221 29.29 5.84 -12.33
C GLU A 221 29.37 5.90 -13.86
#